data_AF-A0A1J4JJA0-F1
#
_entry.id   AF-A0A1J4JJA0-F1
#
_cell.length_a   1.000
_cell.length_b   1.000
_cell.length_c   1.000
_cell.angle_alpha   90.00
_cell.angle_beta   90.00
_cell.angle_gamma   90.00
#
_symmetry.space_group_name_H-M   'P 1'
#
loop_
_entity.id
_entity.type
_entity.pdbx_description
1 polymer ?
#
loop_
_entity_poly.entity_id
_entity_poly.type
_entity_poly.pdbx_seq_one_letter_code
_entity_poly.pdbx_strand_id
1 'polypeptide(L)'
;MITDDDIMKLRKNLKAITNPEKWHDEKIEQLILISYQYSQVLQDDAIYNGLSQCINEYIRPPEQAKEMPDFLLSFALANSKSRKTLALLIQLYVKHIPDGREKAKSIIANHIRSHSMKEIIISNTSPSFSPWIVSAQISAHKNVPQNISGKDLAHGGLIALARQPSLLPQIDKLIHKHFTELPVDDIVNAAVASTELMKFVLSNTVPIIAQGNVMGYEILQRLAASSNPGPAILVSNELKAKLGINCLL
;
A
#
# COMPACT_ATOMS: atom_id res chain seq x y z
N MET A 1 27.05 25.00 14.71
CA MET A 1 27.72 23.67 14.72
C MET A 1 26.95 22.79 15.68
N ILE A 2 26.62 21.57 15.28
CA ILE A 2 26.05 20.55 16.17
C ILE A 2 27.17 19.99 17.02
N THR A 3 26.95 19.88 18.33
CA THR A 3 27.94 19.36 19.28
C THR A 3 27.63 17.91 19.67
N ASP A 4 28.63 17.20 20.21
CA ASP A 4 28.43 15.84 20.72
C ASP A 4 27.39 15.78 21.86
N ASP A 5 27.28 16.85 22.65
CA ASP A 5 26.26 16.97 23.70
C ASP A 5 24.84 17.05 23.11
N ASP A 6 24.66 17.75 21.98
CA ASP A 6 23.37 17.81 21.27
C ASP A 6 22.95 16.42 20.77
N ILE A 7 23.91 15.66 20.23
CA ILE A 7 23.70 14.28 19.76
C ILE A 7 23.35 13.37 20.94
N MET A 8 24.08 13.47 22.07
CA MET A 8 23.79 12.67 23.27
C MET A 8 22.40 12.97 23.84
N LYS A 9 22.02 14.24 23.93
CA LYS A 9 20.68 14.66 24.39
C LYS A 9 19.59 14.14 23.47
N LEU A 10 19.75 14.30 22.15
CA LEU A 10 18.80 13.78 21.17
C LEU A 10 18.65 12.27 21.31
N ARG A 11 19.75 11.53 21.36
CA ARG A 11 19.74 10.06 21.50
C ARG A 11 18.98 9.61 22.75
N LYS A 12 19.20 10.28 23.88
CA LYS A 12 18.48 10.00 25.14
C LYS A 12 16.97 10.22 24.99
N ASN A 13 16.57 11.31 24.35
CA ASN A 13 15.16 11.66 24.15
C ASN A 13 14.49 10.74 23.13
N LEU A 14 15.14 10.44 22.00
CA LEU A 14 14.65 9.48 21.01
C LEU A 14 14.47 8.09 21.63
N LYS A 15 15.40 7.62 22.45
CA LYS A 15 15.28 6.35 23.17
C LYS A 15 14.08 6.32 24.13
N ALA A 16 13.73 7.47 24.73
CA ALA A 16 12.53 7.58 25.56
C ALA A 16 11.27 7.57 24.69
N ILE A 17 11.27 8.31 23.57
CA ILE A 17 10.17 8.41 22.61
C ILE A 17 9.88 7.08 21.90
N THR A 18 10.88 6.23 21.66
CA THR A 18 10.66 4.96 20.95
C THR A 18 10.52 3.75 21.88
N ASN A 19 10.34 3.97 23.19
CA ASN A 19 10.15 2.89 24.16
C ASN A 19 8.90 3.10 25.05
N PRO A 20 7.71 2.71 24.57
CA PRO A 20 6.44 2.98 25.23
C PRO A 20 6.25 2.22 26.54
N GLU A 21 6.94 1.08 26.70
CA GLU A 21 6.92 0.30 27.94
C GLU A 21 7.53 1.05 29.13
N LYS A 22 8.33 2.11 28.86
CA LYS A 22 8.97 2.95 29.86
C LYS A 22 8.25 4.29 30.07
N TRP A 23 7.10 4.50 29.44
CA TRP A 23 6.34 5.72 29.61
C TRP A 23 5.56 5.67 30.91
N HIS A 24 6.01 6.48 31.88
CA HIS A 24 5.24 6.75 33.09
C HIS A 24 4.28 7.90 32.82
N ASP A 25 3.05 7.81 33.31
CA ASP A 25 1.98 8.80 33.13
C ASP A 25 2.46 10.24 33.42
N GLU A 26 3.25 10.41 34.49
CA GLU A 26 3.83 11.69 34.94
C GLU A 26 4.82 12.32 33.94
N LYS A 27 5.38 11.53 33.02
CA LYS A 27 6.40 11.97 32.05
C LYS A 27 5.85 12.11 30.63
N ILE A 28 4.60 11.73 30.38
CA ILE A 28 4.00 11.79 29.03
C ILE A 28 3.92 13.23 28.53
N GLU A 29 3.54 14.17 29.38
CA GLU A 29 3.48 15.59 29.00
C GLU A 29 4.86 16.10 28.58
N GLN A 30 5.91 15.74 29.33
CA GLN A 30 7.28 16.09 28.97
C GLN A 30 7.71 15.47 27.64
N LEU A 31 7.35 14.21 27.37
CA LEU A 31 7.65 13.55 26.09
C LEU A 31 7.00 14.28 24.92
N ILE A 32 5.73 14.70 25.06
CA ILE A 32 5.04 15.47 24.01
C ILE A 32 5.73 16.81 23.79
N LEU A 33 6.03 17.55 24.85
CA LEU A 33 6.68 18.86 24.74
C LEU A 33 8.07 18.75 24.10
N ILE A 34 8.88 17.77 24.51
CA ILE A 34 10.20 17.52 23.93
C ILE A 34 10.06 17.12 22.46
N SER A 35 9.11 16.25 22.11
CA SER A 35 8.87 15.86 20.72
C SER A 35 8.50 17.06 19.84
N TYR A 36 7.68 17.97 20.36
CA TYR A 36 7.27 19.16 19.64
C TYR A 36 8.44 20.13 19.43
N GLN A 37 9.27 20.34 20.46
CA GLN A 37 10.49 21.15 20.35
C GLN A 37 11.44 20.61 19.28
N TYR A 38 11.70 19.30 19.27
CA TYR A 38 12.56 18.70 18.25
C TYR A 38 11.94 18.78 16.85
N SER A 39 10.63 18.59 16.72
CA SER A 39 9.93 18.76 15.45
C SER A 39 10.12 20.15 14.85
N GLN A 40 10.13 21.21 15.68
CA GLN A 40 10.43 22.57 15.24
C GLN A 40 11.90 22.74 14.84
N VAL A 41 12.83 22.26 15.66
CA VAL A 41 14.28 22.37 15.39
C VAL A 41 14.68 21.63 14.11
N LEU A 42 14.10 20.45 13.88
CA LEU A 42 14.41 19.60 12.73
C LEU A 42 13.74 20.07 11.42
N GLN A 43 12.96 21.16 11.43
CA GLN A 43 12.54 21.81 10.19
C GLN A 43 13.72 22.43 9.44
N ASP A 44 14.79 22.82 10.14
CA ASP A 44 16.03 23.30 9.51
C ASP A 44 16.80 22.12 8.91
N ASP A 45 16.96 22.12 7.59
CA ASP A 45 17.62 21.05 6.85
C ASP A 45 19.10 20.88 7.21
N ALA A 46 19.81 21.95 7.56
CA ALA A 46 21.20 21.85 7.98
C ALA A 46 21.31 21.13 9.33
N ILE A 47 20.39 21.42 10.26
CA ILE A 47 20.31 20.74 11.55
C ILE A 47 19.87 19.28 11.38
N TYR A 48 18.82 19.04 10.60
CA TYR A 48 18.31 17.70 10.32
C TYR A 48 19.38 16.81 9.68
N ASN A 49 20.08 17.32 8.66
CA ASN A 49 21.14 16.55 7.99
C ASN A 49 22.29 16.23 8.94
N GLY A 50 22.69 17.17 9.79
CA GLY A 50 23.75 16.94 10.78
C GLY A 50 23.36 15.95 11.90
N LEU A 51 22.07 15.75 12.15
CA LEU A 51 21.56 14.78 13.14
C LEU A 51 21.01 13.49 12.51
N SER A 52 20.99 13.41 11.17
CA SER A 52 20.32 12.36 10.39
C SER A 52 20.78 10.96 10.74
N GLN A 53 22.08 10.76 11.01
CA GLN A 53 22.61 9.46 11.41
C GLN A 53 22.00 9.00 12.75
N CYS A 54 21.92 9.89 13.75
CA CYS A 54 21.31 9.57 15.04
C CYS A 54 19.81 9.33 14.90
N ILE A 55 19.11 10.10 14.07
CA ILE A 55 17.67 9.94 13.84
C ILE A 55 17.37 8.57 13.22
N ASN A 56 18.14 8.16 12.20
CA ASN A 56 17.99 6.89 11.49
C ASN A 56 18.15 5.64 12.37
N GLU A 57 18.84 5.76 13.51
CA GLU A 57 18.96 4.67 14.50
C GLU A 57 17.63 4.36 15.18
N TYR A 58 16.71 5.33 15.28
CA TYR A 58 15.49 5.22 16.10
C TYR A 58 14.19 5.37 15.29
N ILE A 59 14.20 6.18 14.23
CA ILE A 59 13.00 6.52 13.46
C ILE A 59 13.19 6.09 12.02
N ARG A 60 12.22 5.32 11.49
CA ARG A 60 12.18 4.89 10.09
C ARG A 60 10.77 5.02 9.53
N PRO A 61 10.56 5.82 8.47
CA PRO A 61 11.55 6.65 7.76
C PRO A 61 12.00 7.89 8.58
N PRO A 62 13.26 8.35 8.47
CA PRO A 62 13.83 9.39 9.34
C PRO A 62 13.14 10.76 9.22
N GLU A 63 12.48 11.03 8.09
CA GLU A 63 11.74 12.27 7.83
C GLU A 63 10.60 12.47 8.84
N GLN A 64 10.08 11.39 9.43
CA GLN A 64 9.08 11.47 10.50
C GLN A 64 9.59 12.20 11.75
N ALA A 65 10.91 12.37 11.89
CA ALA A 65 11.47 13.20 12.96
C ALA A 65 11.09 14.68 12.83
N LYS A 66 10.78 15.16 11.62
CA LYS A 66 10.23 16.50 11.41
C LYS A 66 8.80 16.64 11.94
N GLU A 67 8.08 15.54 12.09
CA GLU A 67 6.71 15.47 12.61
C GLU A 67 6.65 14.61 13.89
N MET A 68 7.63 14.81 14.78
CA MET A 68 7.87 13.92 15.91
C MET A 68 6.67 13.71 16.88
N PRO A 69 5.80 14.70 17.16
CA PRO A 69 4.58 14.46 17.93
C PRO A 69 3.61 13.48 17.24
N ASP A 70 3.48 13.59 15.92
CA ASP A 70 2.58 12.76 15.11
C ASP A 70 3.13 11.35 15.02
N PHE A 71 4.46 11.23 14.89
CA PHE A 71 5.19 9.97 15.04
C PHE A 71 4.94 9.35 16.42
N LEU A 72 5.12 10.12 17.52
CA LEU A 72 4.93 9.64 18.89
C LEU A 72 3.51 9.06 19.09
N LEU A 73 2.47 9.76 18.63
CA LEU A 73 1.09 9.29 18.73
C LEU A 73 0.85 8.04 17.87
N SER A 74 1.33 8.03 16.63
CA SER A 74 1.22 6.88 15.72
C SER A 74 1.93 5.65 16.29
N PHE A 75 3.11 5.85 16.88
CA PHE A 75 3.92 4.81 17.49
C PHE A 75 3.27 4.27 18.77
N ALA A 76 2.67 5.14 19.59
CA ALA A 76 1.91 4.75 20.77
C ALA A 76 0.69 3.88 20.41
N LEU A 77 -0.07 4.27 19.39
CA LEU A 77 -1.21 3.50 18.91
C LEU A 77 -0.81 2.10 18.46
N ALA A 78 0.37 1.96 17.83
CA ALA A 78 0.87 0.67 17.37
C ALA A 78 1.45 -0.24 18.48
N ASN A 79 1.93 0.33 19.59
CA ASN A 79 2.75 -0.41 20.57
C ASN A 79 2.26 -0.35 22.02
N SER A 80 1.28 0.50 22.36
CA SER A 80 0.86 0.67 23.76
C SER A 80 -0.11 -0.42 24.22
N LYS A 81 0.16 -1.01 25.40
CA LYS A 81 -0.71 -2.01 26.06
C LYS A 81 -1.75 -1.37 27.00
N SER A 82 -1.53 -0.14 27.46
CA SER A 82 -2.38 0.51 28.47
C SER A 82 -3.31 1.55 27.84
N ARG A 83 -4.63 1.31 27.94
CA ARG A 83 -5.67 2.28 27.53
C ARG A 83 -5.52 3.63 28.24
N LYS A 84 -5.08 3.61 29.51
CA LYS A 84 -4.91 4.82 30.33
C LYS A 84 -3.81 5.72 29.77
N THR A 85 -2.65 5.14 29.47
CA THR A 85 -1.48 5.85 28.91
C THR A 85 -1.81 6.42 27.54
N LEU A 86 -2.52 5.65 26.69
CA LEU A 86 -2.94 6.13 25.38
C LEU A 86 -3.96 7.28 25.48
N ALA A 87 -4.94 7.19 26.37
CA ALA A 87 -5.90 8.25 26.59
C ALA A 87 -5.23 9.55 27.08
N LEU A 88 -4.30 9.43 28.03
CA LEU A 88 -3.53 10.55 28.54
C LEU A 88 -2.67 11.19 27.45
N LEU A 89 -1.99 10.38 26.64
CA LEU A 89 -1.21 10.87 25.49
C LEU A 89 -2.09 11.64 24.50
N ILE A 90 -3.26 11.11 24.12
CA ILE A 90 -4.18 11.79 23.20
C ILE A 90 -4.65 13.12 23.79
N GLN A 91 -5.05 13.14 25.06
CA GLN A 91 -5.50 14.37 25.73
C GLN A 91 -4.41 15.45 25.73
N LEU A 92 -3.18 15.08 26.09
CA LEU A 92 -2.05 16.00 26.16
C LEU A 92 -1.58 16.42 24.76
N TYR A 93 -1.63 15.53 23.77
CA TYR A 93 -1.33 15.86 22.38
C TYR A 93 -2.32 16.92 21.86
N VAL A 94 -3.62 16.72 22.09
CA VAL A 94 -4.66 17.70 21.69
C VAL A 94 -4.49 19.04 22.40
N LYS A 95 -4.03 19.03 23.66
CA LYS A 95 -3.80 20.24 24.46
C LYS A 95 -2.59 21.06 23.96
N HIS A 96 -1.50 20.40 23.59
CA HIS A 96 -0.20 21.07 23.38
C HIS A 96 0.22 21.21 21.93
N ILE A 97 -0.34 20.42 21.01
CA ILE A 97 0.04 20.46 19.59
C ILE A 97 -0.92 21.35 18.80
N PRO A 98 -0.42 22.26 17.94
CA PRO A 98 -1.27 23.05 17.05
C PRO A 98 -2.12 22.15 16.15
N ASP A 99 -3.41 22.49 16.04
CA ASP A 99 -4.43 21.68 15.36
C ASP A 99 -4.50 20.23 15.88
N GLY A 100 -4.05 20.01 17.12
CA GLY A 100 -3.89 18.68 17.70
C GLY A 100 -5.18 17.86 17.70
N ARG A 101 -6.35 18.50 17.81
CA ARG A 101 -7.64 17.82 17.68
C ARG A 101 -7.83 17.18 16.29
N GLU A 102 -7.62 17.94 15.23
CA GLU A 102 -7.84 17.44 13.86
C GLU A 102 -6.73 16.48 13.43
N LYS A 103 -5.47 16.76 13.82
CA LYS A 103 -4.35 15.84 13.60
C LYS A 103 -4.56 14.50 14.31
N ALA A 104 -4.92 14.52 15.59
CA ALA A 104 -5.18 13.29 16.35
C ALA A 104 -6.31 12.46 15.73
N LYS A 105 -7.42 13.10 15.33
CA LYS A 105 -8.51 12.41 14.62
C LYS A 105 -7.99 11.72 13.35
N SER A 106 -7.23 12.43 12.51
CA SER A 106 -6.68 11.88 11.28
C SER A 106 -5.75 10.69 11.55
N ILE A 107 -4.82 10.83 12.48
CA ILE A 107 -3.86 9.78 12.87
C ILE A 107 -4.58 8.55 13.42
N ILE A 108 -5.52 8.74 14.36
CA ILE A 108 -6.30 7.65 14.97
C ILE A 108 -7.16 6.96 13.91
N ALA A 109 -7.87 7.71 13.06
CA ALA A 109 -8.69 7.13 12.00
C ALA A 109 -7.83 6.34 10.99
N ASN A 110 -6.65 6.85 10.64
CA ASN A 110 -5.70 6.14 9.78
C ASN A 110 -5.17 4.87 10.43
N HIS A 111 -4.88 4.90 11.74
CA HIS A 111 -4.47 3.73 12.51
C HIS A 111 -5.57 2.67 12.53
N ILE A 112 -6.81 3.03 12.91
CA ILE A 112 -7.96 2.11 12.92
C ILE A 112 -8.15 1.51 11.53
N ARG A 113 -8.20 2.34 10.48
CA ARG A 113 -8.36 1.85 9.10
C ARG A 113 -7.25 0.88 8.70
N SER A 114 -6.00 1.19 9.04
CA SER A 114 -4.85 0.34 8.69
C SER A 114 -4.86 -0.96 9.49
N HIS A 115 -5.23 -0.92 10.76
CA HIS A 115 -5.32 -2.10 11.62
C HIS A 115 -6.48 -3.00 11.21
N SER A 116 -7.69 -2.44 11.06
CA SER A 116 -8.85 -3.17 10.55
C SER A 116 -8.59 -3.75 9.16
N MET A 117 -7.92 -3.02 8.27
CA MET A 117 -7.59 -3.57 6.95
C MET A 117 -6.56 -4.70 7.04
N LYS A 118 -5.52 -4.58 7.88
CA LYS A 118 -4.59 -5.68 8.14
C LYS A 118 -5.30 -6.88 8.72
N GLU A 119 -6.19 -6.69 9.69
CA GLU A 119 -6.98 -7.77 10.27
C GLU A 119 -7.96 -8.35 9.27
N ILE A 120 -8.57 -7.59 8.37
CA ILE A 120 -9.42 -8.14 7.30
C ILE A 120 -8.56 -8.96 6.31
N ILE A 121 -7.32 -8.54 6.03
CA ILE A 121 -6.39 -9.31 5.17
C ILE A 121 -5.88 -10.58 5.86
N ILE A 122 -5.61 -10.52 7.17
CA ILE A 122 -4.98 -11.59 7.96
C ILE A 122 -6.02 -12.56 8.54
N SER A 123 -7.16 -12.04 9.01
CA SER A 123 -8.31 -12.87 9.31
C SER A 123 -8.77 -13.50 8.01
N ASN A 124 -9.24 -14.74 8.09
CA ASN A 124 -9.81 -15.49 6.98
C ASN A 124 -11.09 -14.81 6.45
N THR A 125 -11.03 -13.56 5.97
CA THR A 125 -11.96 -13.15 4.94
C THR A 125 -11.86 -14.19 3.85
N SER A 126 -13.03 -14.66 3.39
CA SER A 126 -13.14 -15.69 2.36
C SER A 126 -12.05 -15.44 1.31
N PRO A 127 -11.24 -16.44 0.92
CA PRO A 127 -10.15 -16.26 -0.06
C PRO A 127 -10.56 -15.43 -1.30
N SER A 128 -11.85 -15.45 -1.64
CA SER A 128 -12.49 -14.62 -2.66
C SER A 128 -12.40 -13.09 -2.47
N PHE A 129 -12.17 -12.58 -1.25
CA PHE A 129 -12.16 -11.14 -0.95
C PHE A 129 -10.74 -10.55 -0.89
N SER A 130 -9.72 -11.38 -0.67
CA SER A 130 -8.31 -10.98 -0.63
C SER A 130 -7.87 -10.14 -1.85
N PRO A 131 -8.21 -10.53 -3.10
CA PRO A 131 -7.83 -9.76 -4.30
C PRO A 131 -8.34 -8.31 -4.28
N TRP A 132 -9.55 -8.08 -3.77
CA TRP A 132 -10.15 -6.74 -3.71
C TRP A 132 -9.42 -5.84 -2.72
N ILE A 133 -8.93 -6.40 -1.61
CA ILE A 133 -8.16 -5.64 -0.63
C ILE A 133 -6.77 -5.31 -1.18
N VAL A 134 -6.11 -6.28 -1.81
CA VAL A 134 -4.83 -6.07 -2.49
C VAL A 134 -4.96 -4.96 -3.52
N SER A 135 -6.00 -5.01 -4.36
CA SER A 135 -6.30 -3.97 -5.35
C SER A 135 -6.36 -2.58 -4.70
N ALA A 136 -7.09 -2.43 -3.60
CA ALA A 136 -7.19 -1.18 -2.88
C ALA A 136 -5.85 -0.67 -2.33
N GLN A 137 -4.95 -1.56 -1.88
CA GLN A 137 -3.61 -1.18 -1.43
C GLN A 137 -2.71 -0.73 -2.59
N ILE A 138 -2.74 -1.46 -3.72
CA ILE A 138 -1.95 -1.12 -4.91
C ILE A 138 -2.39 0.25 -5.46
N SER A 139 -3.70 0.48 -5.62
CA SER A 139 -4.22 1.78 -6.08
C SER A 139 -3.90 2.93 -5.12
N ALA A 140 -3.72 2.64 -3.83
CA ALA A 140 -3.34 3.63 -2.83
C ALA A 140 -1.81 3.83 -2.70
N HIS A 141 -0.99 3.17 -3.53
CA HIS A 141 0.47 3.15 -3.43
C HIS A 141 0.98 2.72 -2.04
N LYS A 142 0.28 1.79 -1.38
CA LYS A 142 0.63 1.28 -0.05
C LYS A 142 1.33 -0.07 -0.14
N ASN A 143 2.13 -0.37 0.87
CA ASN A 143 2.78 -1.68 1.00
C ASN A 143 1.73 -2.78 1.17
N VAL A 144 1.73 -3.74 0.24
CA VAL A 144 0.93 -4.95 0.34
C VAL A 144 1.57 -5.90 1.36
N PRO A 145 0.80 -6.56 2.24
CA PRO A 145 1.35 -7.49 3.24
C PRO A 145 2.19 -8.61 2.62
N GLN A 146 3.29 -9.00 3.29
CA GLN A 146 4.26 -9.98 2.78
C GLN A 146 3.73 -11.42 2.70
N ASN A 147 2.58 -11.72 3.33
CA ASN A 147 2.05 -13.08 3.43
C ASN A 147 1.01 -13.42 2.34
N ILE A 148 0.90 -12.61 1.29
CA ILE A 148 -0.08 -12.82 0.21
C ILE A 148 0.54 -13.67 -0.90
N SER A 149 -0.21 -14.65 -1.40
CA SER A 149 0.24 -15.51 -2.49
C SER A 149 0.49 -14.70 -3.77
N GLY A 150 1.46 -15.13 -4.59
CA GLY A 150 1.75 -14.48 -5.88
C GLY A 150 0.52 -14.40 -6.80
N LYS A 151 -0.36 -15.40 -6.73
CA LYS A 151 -1.64 -15.46 -7.43
C LYS A 151 -2.61 -14.38 -6.95
N ASP A 152 -2.82 -14.24 -5.64
CA ASP A 152 -3.74 -13.22 -5.10
C ASP A 152 -3.22 -11.81 -5.34
N LEU A 153 -1.88 -11.64 -5.33
CA LEU A 153 -1.24 -10.39 -5.73
C LEU A 153 -1.50 -10.07 -7.21
N ALA A 154 -1.35 -11.05 -8.09
CA ALA A 154 -1.65 -10.90 -9.52
C ALA A 154 -3.15 -10.57 -9.75
N HIS A 155 -4.04 -11.26 -9.06
CA HIS A 155 -5.49 -11.04 -9.15
C HIS A 155 -5.88 -9.65 -8.64
N GLY A 156 -5.37 -9.23 -7.48
CA GLY A 156 -5.60 -7.87 -6.98
C GLY A 156 -5.00 -6.79 -7.88
N GLY A 157 -3.85 -7.05 -8.49
CA GLY A 157 -3.26 -6.19 -9.52
C GLY A 157 -4.19 -6.03 -10.73
N LEU A 158 -4.76 -7.13 -11.23
CA LEU A 158 -5.70 -7.10 -12.35
C LEU A 158 -6.94 -6.26 -12.06
N ILE A 159 -7.53 -6.42 -10.86
CA ILE A 159 -8.66 -5.60 -10.41
C ILE A 159 -8.26 -4.11 -10.30
N ALA A 160 -7.04 -3.81 -9.86
CA ALA A 160 -6.52 -2.44 -9.81
C ALA A 160 -6.37 -1.82 -11.20
N LEU A 161 -5.90 -2.59 -12.20
CA LEU A 161 -5.76 -2.13 -13.59
C LEU A 161 -7.08 -1.72 -14.22
N ALA A 162 -8.16 -2.45 -13.93
CA ALA A 162 -9.50 -2.10 -14.43
C ALA A 162 -9.94 -0.70 -13.99
N ARG A 163 -9.39 -0.18 -12.87
CA ARG A 163 -9.66 1.17 -12.36
C ARG A 163 -8.60 2.19 -12.75
N GLN A 164 -7.34 1.77 -12.81
CA GLN A 164 -6.20 2.64 -13.05
C GLN A 164 -5.20 1.97 -14.00
N PRO A 165 -5.41 2.07 -15.33
CA PRO A 165 -4.57 1.41 -16.33
C PRO A 165 -3.09 1.80 -16.28
N SER A 166 -2.76 2.98 -15.75
CA SER A 166 -1.38 3.46 -15.61
C SER A 166 -0.51 2.60 -14.68
N LEU A 167 -1.10 1.71 -13.87
CA LEU A 167 -0.36 0.80 -13.00
C LEU A 167 0.30 -0.35 -13.78
N LEU A 168 -0.06 -0.58 -15.05
CA LEU A 168 0.40 -1.73 -15.85
C LEU A 168 1.91 -1.99 -15.77
N PRO A 169 2.81 -1.00 -15.94
CA PRO A 169 4.25 -1.24 -15.91
C PRO A 169 4.79 -1.76 -14.56
N GLN A 170 4.01 -1.63 -13.48
CA GLN A 170 4.42 -2.06 -12.14
C GLN A 170 4.03 -3.52 -11.85
N ILE A 171 3.01 -4.05 -12.55
CA ILE A 171 2.36 -5.32 -12.21
C ILE A 171 2.24 -6.29 -13.40
N ASP A 172 2.62 -5.87 -14.61
CA ASP A 172 2.57 -6.67 -15.83
C ASP A 172 3.25 -8.05 -15.69
N LYS A 173 4.48 -8.08 -15.17
CA LYS A 173 5.28 -9.31 -15.01
C LYS A 173 4.62 -10.28 -14.04
N LEU A 174 4.01 -9.76 -12.99
CA LEU A 174 3.34 -10.56 -11.98
C LEU A 174 2.06 -11.19 -12.55
N ILE A 175 1.26 -10.39 -13.26
CA ILE A 175 0.05 -10.86 -13.93
C ILE A 175 0.41 -11.88 -15.03
N HIS A 176 1.41 -11.60 -15.85
CA HIS A 176 1.88 -12.53 -16.89
C HIS A 176 2.25 -13.90 -16.32
N LYS A 177 2.98 -13.92 -15.21
CA LYS A 177 3.42 -15.16 -14.55
C LYS A 177 2.25 -16.04 -14.08
N HIS A 178 1.15 -15.44 -13.63
CA HIS A 178 0.02 -16.14 -13.04
C HIS A 178 -1.24 -16.11 -13.93
N PHE A 179 -1.13 -15.68 -15.18
CA PHE A 179 -2.27 -15.30 -16.03
C PHE A 179 -3.33 -16.41 -16.16
N THR A 180 -2.90 -17.66 -16.30
CA THR A 180 -3.78 -18.84 -16.43
C THR A 180 -4.50 -19.22 -15.14
N GLU A 181 -4.11 -18.65 -14.00
CA GLU A 181 -4.73 -18.89 -12.70
C GLU A 181 -5.77 -17.83 -12.34
N LEU A 182 -5.91 -16.78 -13.16
CA LEU A 182 -6.76 -15.61 -12.90
C LEU A 182 -8.19 -15.81 -13.43
N PRO A 183 -9.20 -15.21 -12.78
CA PRO A 183 -10.58 -15.29 -13.27
C PRO A 183 -10.76 -14.58 -14.61
N VAL A 184 -11.43 -15.25 -15.55
CA VAL A 184 -11.72 -14.71 -16.90
C VAL A 184 -12.52 -13.42 -16.82
N ASP A 185 -13.49 -13.32 -15.91
CA ASP A 185 -14.28 -12.09 -15.71
C ASP A 185 -13.40 -10.87 -15.45
N ASP A 186 -12.42 -11.00 -14.56
CA ASP A 186 -11.54 -9.89 -14.19
C ASP A 186 -10.51 -9.58 -15.29
N ILE A 187 -10.09 -10.60 -16.05
CA ILE A 187 -9.23 -10.40 -17.24
C ILE A 187 -9.97 -9.57 -18.27
N VAL A 188 -11.22 -9.94 -18.57
CA VAL A 188 -12.07 -9.23 -19.53
C VAL A 188 -12.35 -7.80 -19.04
N ASN A 189 -12.70 -7.64 -17.76
CA ASN A 189 -12.96 -6.33 -17.17
C ASN A 189 -11.73 -5.40 -17.24
N ALA A 190 -10.53 -5.91 -16.98
CA ALA A 190 -9.30 -5.13 -17.13
C ALA A 190 -9.03 -4.76 -18.60
N ALA A 191 -9.21 -5.69 -19.53
CA ALA A 191 -8.99 -5.46 -20.96
C ALA A 191 -9.88 -4.35 -21.52
N VAL A 192 -11.16 -4.32 -21.14
CA VAL A 192 -12.11 -3.32 -21.66
C VAL A 192 -11.90 -1.92 -21.09
N ALA A 193 -11.14 -1.79 -19.99
CA ALA A 193 -10.89 -0.50 -19.34
C ALA A 193 -9.98 0.43 -20.17
N SER A 194 -9.12 -0.10 -21.06
CA SER A 194 -8.32 0.71 -21.97
C SER A 194 -7.73 -0.09 -23.12
N THR A 195 -7.36 0.59 -24.21
CA THR A 195 -6.70 -0.05 -25.37
C THR A 195 -5.37 -0.70 -25.01
N GLU A 196 -4.58 -0.12 -24.10
CA GLU A 196 -3.29 -0.71 -23.71
C GLU A 196 -3.47 -1.98 -22.89
N LEU A 197 -4.48 -2.02 -22.00
CA LEU A 197 -4.83 -3.24 -21.28
C LEU A 197 -5.40 -4.31 -22.21
N MET A 198 -6.19 -3.93 -23.21
CA MET A 198 -6.65 -4.86 -24.25
C MET A 198 -5.47 -5.52 -24.99
N LYS A 199 -4.48 -4.74 -25.42
CA LYS A 199 -3.27 -5.28 -26.07
C LYS A 199 -2.50 -6.23 -25.14
N PHE A 200 -2.33 -5.84 -23.88
CA PHE A 200 -1.68 -6.67 -22.87
C PHE A 200 -2.42 -7.99 -22.66
N VAL A 201 -3.74 -7.96 -22.48
CA VAL A 201 -4.54 -9.18 -22.29
C VAL A 201 -4.47 -10.08 -23.54
N LEU A 202 -4.61 -9.51 -24.73
CA LEU A 202 -4.53 -10.28 -25.98
C LEU A 202 -3.15 -10.91 -26.20
N SER A 203 -2.06 -10.21 -25.86
CA SER A 203 -0.70 -10.76 -25.99
C SER A 203 -0.43 -11.94 -25.06
N ASN A 204 -1.08 -11.97 -23.90
CA ASN A 204 -1.07 -13.13 -22.99
C ASN A 204 -2.00 -14.25 -23.45
N THR A 205 -3.15 -13.90 -24.05
CA THR A 205 -4.19 -14.84 -24.47
C THR A 205 -3.79 -15.64 -25.72
N VAL A 206 -3.12 -15.01 -26.68
CA VAL A 206 -2.73 -15.65 -27.96
C VAL A 206 -1.87 -16.92 -27.76
N PRO A 207 -0.78 -16.90 -26.97
CA PRO A 207 0.01 -18.11 -26.69
C PRO A 207 -0.82 -19.23 -26.04
N ILE A 208 -1.77 -18.87 -25.17
CA ILE A 208 -2.64 -19.81 -24.46
C ILE A 208 -3.59 -20.50 -25.46
N ILE A 209 -4.16 -19.75 -26.41
CA ILE A 209 -4.98 -20.31 -27.50
C ILE A 209 -4.15 -21.25 -28.38
N ALA A 210 -2.92 -20.85 -28.73
CA ALA A 210 -2.04 -21.66 -29.57
C ALA A 210 -1.66 -23.01 -28.90
N GLN A 211 -1.70 -23.07 -27.58
CA GLN A 211 -1.52 -24.29 -26.79
C GLN A 211 -2.81 -25.13 -26.67
N GLY A 212 -3.92 -24.70 -27.26
CA GLY A 212 -5.21 -25.40 -27.21
C GLY A 212 -5.96 -25.23 -25.88
N ASN A 213 -5.58 -24.25 -25.04
CA ASN A 213 -6.22 -24.05 -23.75
C ASN A 213 -7.54 -23.28 -23.89
N VAL A 214 -8.63 -23.91 -23.42
CA VAL A 214 -10.02 -23.42 -23.49
C VAL A 214 -10.20 -22.02 -22.89
N MET A 215 -9.46 -21.70 -21.82
CA MET A 215 -9.50 -20.37 -21.19
C MET A 215 -9.16 -19.25 -22.18
N GLY A 216 -8.20 -19.49 -23.08
CA GLY A 216 -7.80 -18.51 -24.08
C GLY A 216 -8.92 -18.21 -25.08
N TYR A 217 -9.66 -19.26 -25.49
CA TYR A 217 -10.82 -19.13 -26.36
C TYR A 217 -11.94 -18.36 -25.68
N GLU A 218 -12.23 -18.69 -24.41
CA GLU A 218 -13.25 -18.01 -23.62
C GLU A 218 -12.96 -16.51 -23.49
N ILE A 219 -11.72 -16.15 -23.13
CA ILE A 219 -11.31 -14.74 -23.03
C ILE A 219 -11.53 -14.04 -24.38
N LEU A 220 -11.05 -14.61 -25.48
CA LEU A 220 -11.16 -13.97 -26.80
C LEU A 220 -12.62 -13.79 -27.24
N GLN A 221 -13.46 -14.80 -27.04
CA GLN A 221 -14.89 -14.74 -27.35
C GLN A 221 -15.59 -13.64 -26.55
N ARG A 222 -15.30 -13.55 -25.26
CA ARG A 222 -15.90 -12.52 -24.39
C ARG A 222 -15.42 -11.11 -24.74
N LEU A 223 -14.16 -10.95 -25.10
CA LEU A 223 -13.64 -9.67 -25.59
C LEU A 223 -14.26 -9.27 -26.93
N ALA A 224 -14.47 -10.22 -27.84
CA ALA A 224 -15.15 -10.00 -29.11
C ALA A 224 -16.65 -9.68 -28.96
N ALA A 225 -17.26 -9.99 -27.80
CA ALA A 225 -18.62 -9.60 -27.44
C ALA A 225 -18.69 -8.36 -26.53
N SER A 226 -17.55 -7.73 -26.20
CA SER A 226 -17.48 -6.61 -25.26
C SER A 226 -17.86 -5.26 -25.91
N SER A 227 -17.84 -4.20 -25.11
CA SER A 227 -18.07 -2.82 -25.58
C SER A 227 -17.01 -2.32 -26.57
N ASN A 228 -15.85 -2.95 -26.64
CA ASN A 228 -14.78 -2.61 -27.59
C ASN A 228 -14.20 -3.87 -28.26
N PRO A 229 -14.94 -4.49 -29.19
CA PRO A 229 -14.61 -5.82 -29.70
C PRO A 229 -13.54 -5.82 -30.80
N GLY A 230 -13.26 -4.66 -31.42
CA GLY A 230 -12.41 -4.54 -32.61
C GLY A 230 -11.06 -5.25 -32.50
N PRO A 231 -10.24 -4.99 -31.45
CA PRO A 231 -8.95 -5.66 -31.28
C PRO A 231 -9.05 -7.20 -31.17
N ALA A 232 -10.05 -7.71 -30.46
CA ALA A 232 -10.25 -9.15 -30.29
C ALA A 232 -10.67 -9.84 -31.60
N ILE A 233 -11.56 -9.19 -32.38
CA ILE A 233 -11.97 -9.69 -33.70
C ILE A 233 -10.77 -9.72 -34.64
N LEU A 234 -9.92 -8.68 -34.65
CA LEU A 234 -8.71 -8.64 -35.46
C LEU A 234 -7.76 -9.79 -35.11
N VAL A 235 -7.50 -10.02 -33.82
CA VAL A 235 -6.66 -11.14 -33.37
C VAL A 235 -7.27 -12.48 -33.76
N SER A 236 -8.58 -12.67 -33.62
CA SER A 236 -9.26 -13.91 -34.06
C SER A 236 -9.08 -14.16 -35.56
N ASN A 237 -9.25 -13.12 -36.39
CA ASN A 237 -9.06 -13.22 -37.83
C ASN A 237 -7.60 -13.58 -38.19
N GLU A 238 -6.63 -12.99 -37.49
CA GLU A 238 -5.21 -13.33 -37.66
C GLU A 238 -4.90 -14.77 -37.25
N LEU A 239 -5.44 -15.25 -36.13
CA LEU A 239 -5.26 -16.63 -35.67
C LEU A 239 -5.83 -17.63 -36.70
N LYS A 240 -7.00 -17.35 -37.27
CA LYS A 240 -7.58 -18.16 -38.34
C LYS A 240 -6.72 -18.13 -39.61
N ALA A 241 -6.29 -16.94 -40.04
CA ALA A 241 -5.53 -16.77 -41.26
C ALA A 241 -4.12 -17.39 -41.19
N LYS A 242 -3.44 -17.26 -40.04
CA LYS A 242 -2.04 -17.68 -39.89
C LYS A 242 -1.88 -19.09 -39.32
N LEU A 243 -2.79 -19.51 -38.43
CA LEU A 243 -2.67 -20.78 -37.70
C LEU A 243 -3.84 -21.73 -37.96
N GLY A 244 -4.85 -21.33 -38.73
CA GLY A 244 -6.05 -22.14 -38.98
C GLY A 244 -6.96 -22.28 -37.75
N ILE A 245 -6.72 -21.53 -36.68
CA ILE A 245 -7.46 -21.64 -35.41
C ILE A 245 -8.71 -20.76 -35.48
N ASN A 246 -9.89 -21.37 -35.48
CA ASN A 246 -11.14 -20.62 -35.42
C ASN A 246 -11.55 -20.38 -33.96
N CYS A 247 -11.46 -19.14 -33.51
CA CYS A 247 -11.69 -18.80 -32.10
C CYS A 247 -13.11 -18.31 -31.80
N LEU A 248 -13.82 -17.83 -32.82
CA LEU A 248 -15.20 -17.37 -32.72
C LEU A 248 -16.08 -18.46 -33.36
N LEU A 249 -16.98 -19.03 -32.54
CA LEU A 249 -17.98 -20.01 -32.95
C LEU A 249 -19.19 -19.31 -33.57
#